data_AF-A0A7K3HHH7-F1
#
_entry.id   AF-A0A7K3HHH7-F1
#
_cell.length_a   1.000
_cell.length_b   1.000
_cell.length_c   1.000
_cell.angle_alpha   90.00
_cell.angle_beta   90.00
_cell.angle_gamma   90.00
#
_symmetry.space_group_name_H-M   'P 1'
#
loop_
_entity.id
_entity.type
_entity.pdbx_description
1 polymer ?
#
loop_
_entity_poly.entity_id
_entity_poly.type
_entity_poly.pdbx_seq_one_letter_code
_entity_poly.pdbx_strand_id
1 'polypeptide(L)' 'MPPTPAPEPSPAPGRPSEDLRAQLDTLATEAFRGELAGIDRLSTREIAEIMNREDAGV' A
#
# COMPACT_ATOMS: atom_id res chain seq x y z
N MET A 1 4.17 -28.83 32.65
CA MET A 1 4.47 -27.71 31.74
C MET A 1 3.61 -26.52 32.17
N PRO A 2 4.17 -25.33 32.40
CA PRO A 2 3.34 -24.13 32.59
C PRO A 2 2.59 -23.80 31.29
N PRO A 3 1.38 -23.22 31.35
CA PRO A 3 0.64 -22.79 30.16
C PRO A 3 1.38 -21.61 29.48
N THR A 4 1.48 -21.66 28.16
CA THR A 4 1.98 -20.55 27.34
C THR A 4 1.04 -19.34 27.51
N PRO A 5 1.56 -18.13 27.77
CA PRO A 5 0.72 -16.93 27.81
C PRO A 5 0.12 -16.67 26.41
N ALA A 6 -1.17 -16.28 26.38
CA ALA A 6 -1.84 -15.90 25.14
C ALA A 6 -1.14 -14.69 24.50
N PRO A 7 -1.08 -14.59 23.16
CA PRO A 7 -0.50 -13.43 22.49
C PRO A 7 -1.33 -12.18 22.83
N GLU A 8 -0.66 -11.12 23.29
CA GLU A 8 -1.32 -9.83 23.49
C GLU A 8 -1.83 -9.29 22.15
N PRO A 9 -3.02 -8.65 22.13
CA PRO A 9 -3.56 -8.09 20.90
C PRO A 9 -2.60 -7.00 20.39
N SER A 10 -2.11 -7.18 19.16
CA SER A 10 -1.25 -6.19 18.49
C SER A 10 -1.97 -4.83 18.43
N PRO A 11 -1.32 -3.72 18.80
CA PRO A 11 -1.95 -2.41 18.79
C PRO A 11 -2.44 -2.09 17.38
N ALA A 12 -3.73 -1.77 17.24
CA ALA A 12 -4.29 -1.33 15.98
C ALA A 12 -3.55 -0.06 15.52
N PRO A 13 -3.20 0.06 14.22
CA PRO A 13 -2.48 1.23 13.73
C PRO A 13 -3.30 2.49 14.01
N GLY A 14 -2.71 3.42 14.76
CA GLY A 14 -3.29 4.73 15.03
C GLY A 14 -3.45 5.53 13.74
N ARG A 15 -4.46 6.40 13.67
CA ARG A 15 -4.62 7.31 12.52
C ARG A 15 -3.37 8.17 12.38
N PRO A 16 -2.83 8.38 11.17
CA PRO A 16 -1.68 9.24 10.97
C PRO A 16 -2.01 10.67 11.42
N SER A 17 -1.01 11.37 11.97
CA SER A 17 -1.13 12.79 12.33
C SER A 17 -1.30 13.65 11.08
N GLU A 18 -1.83 14.87 11.24
CA GLU A 18 -1.95 15.82 10.13
C GLU A 18 -0.59 16.24 9.58
N ASP A 19 0.42 16.38 10.45
CA ASP A 19 1.80 16.65 10.06
C ASP A 19 2.37 15.52 9.17
N LEU A 20 2.13 14.26 9.53
CA LEU A 20 2.54 13.13 8.69
C LEU A 20 1.81 13.13 7.33
N ARG A 21 0.50 13.44 7.29
CA ARG A 21 -0.22 13.56 6.01
C ARG A 21 0.38 14.66 5.14
N ALA A 22 0.65 15.83 5.71
CA ALA A 22 1.25 16.95 4.98
C ALA A 22 2.63 16.59 4.41
N GLN A 23 3.44 15.81 5.14
CA GLN A 23 4.72 15.29 4.62
C GLN A 23 4.50 14.34 3.44
N LEU A 24 3.57 13.37 3.57
CA LEU A 24 3.29 12.38 2.52
C LEU A 24 2.74 13.01 1.24
N ASP A 25 1.91 14.05 1.34
CA ASP A 25 1.33 14.76 0.18
C ASP A 25 2.39 15.38 -0.74
N THR A 26 3.63 15.57 -0.26
CA THR A 26 4.75 16.10 -1.07
C THR A 26 5.55 15.02 -1.80
N LEU A 27 5.33 13.74 -1.48
CA LEU A 27 6.12 12.64 -2.02
C LEU A 27 5.48 12.06 -3.29
N ALA A 28 6.23 12.05 -4.39
CA ALA A 28 5.75 11.49 -5.66
C ALA A 28 5.40 10.00 -5.57
N THR A 29 6.02 9.26 -4.64
CA THR A 29 5.75 7.83 -4.41
C THR A 29 4.40 7.58 -3.74
N GLU A 30 3.84 8.58 -3.06
CA GLU A 30 2.55 8.49 -2.36
C GLU A 30 1.40 9.08 -3.20
N ALA A 31 1.70 9.60 -4.39
CA ALA A 31 0.71 10.21 -5.26
C ALA A 31 -0.29 9.17 -5.78
N PHE A 32 -1.58 9.49 -5.67
CA PHE A 32 -2.65 8.66 -6.21
C PHE A 32 -2.66 8.68 -7.75
N ARG A 33 -2.70 7.49 -8.36
CA ARG A 33 -2.75 7.27 -9.81
C ARG A 33 -4.13 6.77 -10.24
N GLY A 34 -5.01 7.71 -10.60
CA GLY A 34 -6.42 7.42 -10.89
C GLY A 34 -6.63 6.46 -12.07
N GLU A 35 -5.74 6.46 -13.03
CA GLU A 35 -5.70 5.54 -14.17
C GLU A 35 -5.48 4.07 -13.78
N LEU A 36 -4.92 3.81 -12.58
CA LEU A 36 -4.72 2.47 -12.03
C LEU A 36 -5.75 2.09 -10.96
N ALA A 37 -6.76 2.91 -10.70
CA ALA A 37 -7.73 2.69 -9.62
C ALA A 37 -8.57 1.40 -9.75
N GLY A 38 -8.62 0.78 -10.94
CA GLY A 38 -9.32 -0.47 -11.20
C GLY A 38 -8.42 -1.71 -11.32
N ILE A 39 -7.13 -1.60 -10.97
CA ILE A 39 -6.15 -2.67 -11.15
C ILE A 39 -6.50 -3.96 -10.40
N ASP A 40 -7.22 -3.84 -9.28
CA ASP A 40 -7.69 -4.93 -8.43
C ASP A 40 -8.73 -5.85 -9.11
N ARG A 41 -9.31 -5.40 -10.22
CA ARG A 41 -10.35 -6.13 -10.97
C ARG A 41 -9.83 -6.79 -12.25
N LEU A 42 -8.56 -6.56 -12.60
CA LEU A 42 -7.96 -7.06 -13.83
C LEU A 42 -7.49 -8.51 -13.67
N SER A 43 -7.36 -9.21 -14.79
CA SER A 43 -6.69 -10.51 -14.78
C SER A 43 -5.20 -10.36 -14.47
N THR A 44 -4.57 -11.43 -13.99
CA THR A 44 -3.12 -11.44 -13.70
C THR A 44 -2.28 -11.05 -14.92
N ARG A 45 -2.69 -11.45 -16.12
CA ARG A 45 -1.98 -11.10 -17.35
C ARG A 45 -2.04 -9.59 -17.62
N GLU A 46 -3.22 -8.99 -17.50
CA GLU A 46 -3.40 -7.55 -17.72
C GLU A 46 -2.60 -6.72 -16.70
N ILE A 47 -2.56 -7.16 -15.43
CA ILE A 47 -1.71 -6.53 -14.40
C ILE A 47 -0.24 -6.57 -14.82
N ALA A 48 0.26 -7.74 -15.25
CA ALA A 48 1.65 -7.88 -15.65
C ALA A 48 2.02 -7.02 -16.87
N GLU A 49 1.11 -6.89 -17.85
CA GLU A 49 1.31 -6.01 -19.01
C GLU A 49 1.40 -4.53 -18.61
N ILE A 50 0.62 -4.09 -17.62
CA ILE A 50 0.69 -2.73 -17.05
C ILE A 50 2.02 -2.51 -16.34
N MET A 51 2.40 -3.42 -15.43
CA MET A 51 3.67 -3.33 -14.68
C MET A 51 4.87 -3.23 -15.61
N ASN A 52 4.94 -4.11 -16.61
CA ASN A 52 6.06 -4.14 -17.56
C ASN A 52 6.15 -2.85 -18.40
N ARG A 53 5.02 -2.20 -18.70
CA ARG A 53 5.02 -0.93 -19.44
C ARG A 53 5.58 0.21 -18.60
N GLU A 54 5.25 0.24 -17.31
CA GLU A 54 5.80 1.22 -16.38
C GLU A 54 7.32 1.04 -16.22
N ASP A 55 7.76 -0.20 -16.01
CA ASP A 55 9.18 -0.54 -15.87
C ASP A 55 10.01 -0.21 -17.13
N ALA A 56 9.41 -0.25 -18.32
CA ALA A 56 10.11 0.09 -19.56
C ALA A 56 10.55 1.57 -19.64
N GLY A 57 10.01 2.44 -18.78
CA GLY A 57 10.35 3.86 -18.70
C GLY A 57 11.38 4.23 -17.62
N VAL A 58 11.93 3.25 -16.89
CA VAL A 58 12.89 3.42 -15.78
C VAL A 58 14.31 3.13 -16.24
#